data_AF-A0A968XMN6-F1
#
_entry.id   AF-A0A968XMN6-F1
#
_cell.length_a   1.000
_cell.length_b   1.000
_cell.length_c   1.000
_cell.angle_alpha   90.00
_cell.angle_beta   90.00
_cell.angle_gamma   90.00
#
_symmetry.space_group_name_H-M   'P 1'
#
loop_
_entity.id
_entity.type
_entity.pdbx_description
1 polymer ?
#
loop_
_entity_poly.entity_id
_entity_poly.type
_entity_poly.pdbx_seq_one_letter_code
_entity_poly.pdbx_strand_id
1 'polypeptide(L)'
;MSEDIVTITGFYWGLNIVYKLFGMVIFLATAPLTAATGPDMEDLVAADKGVTSEQGRPAEWYLDQHQRLSSTIAALAPQNPGKVDAYILVAGLDGDPVFQTESEETVKVLTRRYNAGGRTILLTTNSKSSAAQGSPANIQIALAAIAQKMDKAEDVLILYTTSHGSPKIGIVYQDGRQGFGMIAPRRMGKMLKDLGIERRLIMISACYSGEFIPQLASDNSIIITAASAVRTSFGCAPGNDWTFFGDALVNHGLRTPRKLEDIASDMQK
;
A
#
# COMPACT_ATOMS: atom_id res chain seq x y z
N MET A 1 26.18 5.86 -10.39
CA MET A 1 25.49 5.55 -11.65
C MET A 1 25.48 4.03 -11.79
N SER A 2 24.49 3.40 -11.18
CA SER A 2 24.26 1.95 -11.22
C SER A 2 22.94 1.74 -11.94
N GLU A 3 22.95 0.85 -12.93
CA GLU A 3 21.84 0.60 -13.84
C GLU A 3 20.63 -0.01 -13.11
N ASP A 4 19.51 0.71 -13.15
CA ASP A 4 18.20 0.26 -12.69
C ASP A 4 17.52 -0.56 -13.79
N ILE A 5 17.45 -1.88 -13.60
CA ILE A 5 16.65 -2.76 -14.45
C ILE A 5 15.31 -2.98 -13.74
N VAL A 6 14.28 -2.28 -14.22
CA VAL A 6 12.87 -2.63 -14.04
C VAL A 6 12.53 -3.71 -15.08
N THR A 7 12.11 -4.89 -14.63
CA THR A 7 11.76 -6.00 -15.52
C THR A 7 10.45 -5.72 -16.25
N ILE A 8 10.54 -5.38 -17.54
CA ILE A 8 9.48 -5.61 -18.52
C ILE A 8 9.78 -6.97 -19.16
N THR A 9 8.86 -7.93 -19.11
CA THR A 9 9.04 -9.24 -19.76
C THR A 9 9.02 -9.09 -21.27
N GLY A 10 10.20 -9.07 -21.90
CA GLY A 10 10.43 -9.22 -23.33
C GLY A 10 11.53 -10.27 -23.57
N PHE A 11 11.29 -11.16 -24.53
CA PHE A 11 12.17 -12.28 -24.89
C PHE A 11 13.43 -11.84 -25.63
N TYR A 12 14.52 -12.60 -25.40
CA TYR A 12 15.60 -13.04 -26.33
C TYR A 12 17.08 -12.59 -26.13
N TRP A 13 17.91 -13.65 -26.17
CA TRP A 13 19.34 -13.85 -26.49
C TRP A 13 20.43 -13.19 -25.65
N GLY A 14 21.30 -14.06 -25.11
CA GLY A 14 22.35 -13.72 -24.16
C GLY A 14 23.70 -13.38 -24.78
N LEU A 15 24.65 -13.07 -23.90
CA LEU A 15 26.09 -13.22 -24.15
C LEU A 15 26.83 -13.21 -22.79
N ASN A 16 27.73 -14.17 -22.61
CA ASN A 16 28.63 -14.27 -21.45
C ASN A 16 29.80 -13.29 -21.61
N ILE A 17 30.14 -12.53 -20.56
CA ILE A 17 31.45 -11.86 -20.47
C ILE A 17 32.02 -12.05 -19.06
N VAL A 18 33.17 -12.72 -19.03
CA VAL A 18 34.04 -12.95 -17.89
C VAL A 18 34.99 -11.77 -17.76
N TYR A 19 35.17 -11.19 -16.57
CA TYR A 19 36.37 -10.40 -16.27
C TYR A 19 36.97 -10.70 -14.89
N LYS A 20 38.30 -10.65 -14.92
CA LYS A 20 39.29 -11.13 -13.96
C LYS A 20 39.35 -10.30 -12.69
N LEU A 21 39.66 -11.03 -11.61
CA LEU A 21 40.07 -10.60 -10.28
C LEU A 21 41.21 -9.57 -10.29
N PHE A 22 41.06 -8.52 -9.49
CA PHE A 22 42.18 -7.80 -8.87
C PHE A 22 41.92 -7.69 -7.37
N GLY A 23 42.94 -8.08 -6.60
CA GLY A 23 42.85 -8.32 -5.16
C GLY A 23 42.66 -7.06 -4.33
N MET A 24 41.74 -7.16 -3.37
CA MET A 24 41.60 -6.25 -2.25
C MET A 24 41.47 -7.11 -1.00
N VAL A 25 42.44 -7.00 -0.10
CA VAL A 25 42.43 -7.68 1.20
C VAL A 25 41.37 -6.99 2.06
N ILE A 26 40.20 -7.63 2.17
CA ILE A 26 39.11 -7.21 3.05
C ILE A 26 39.36 -7.84 4.41
N PHE A 27 39.50 -7.01 5.45
CA PHE A 27 39.39 -7.46 6.83
C PHE A 27 37.97 -8.01 7.06
N LEU A 28 37.84 -9.33 7.11
CA LEU A 28 36.61 -10.01 7.50
C LEU A 28 36.43 -9.86 9.01
N ALA A 29 35.74 -8.80 9.43
CA ALA A 29 35.05 -8.82 10.71
C ALA A 29 33.92 -9.87 10.59
N THR A 30 34.12 -11.04 11.20
CA THR A 30 33.10 -12.09 11.28
C THR A 30 32.01 -11.66 12.27
N ALA A 31 31.15 -10.74 11.84
CA ALA A 31 29.81 -10.67 12.41
C ALA A 31 29.03 -11.87 11.86
N PRO A 32 28.34 -12.67 12.70
CA PRO A 32 27.47 -13.71 12.18
C PRO A 32 26.42 -13.05 11.27
N LEU A 33 26.47 -13.40 9.98
CA LEU A 33 25.34 -13.20 9.07
C LEU A 33 24.22 -14.08 9.63
N THR A 34 23.38 -13.55 10.51
CA THR A 34 22.05 -14.11 10.69
C THR A 34 21.35 -13.86 9.36
N ALA A 35 21.36 -14.86 8.49
CA ALA A 35 20.45 -14.90 7.36
C ALA A 35 19.06 -14.57 7.90
N ALA A 36 18.44 -13.51 7.41
CA ALA A 36 17.03 -13.26 7.68
C ALA A 36 16.29 -14.48 7.14
N THR A 37 15.99 -15.45 8.01
CA THR A 37 15.14 -16.58 7.67
C THR A 37 13.82 -15.97 7.27
N GLY A 38 13.34 -16.32 6.07
CA GLY A 38 12.02 -15.90 5.63
C GLY A 38 10.97 -16.30 6.68
N PRO A 39 9.78 -15.70 6.63
CA PRO A 39 8.73 -15.97 7.59
C PRO A 39 8.42 -17.48 7.66
N ASP A 40 8.17 -17.97 8.86
CA ASP A 40 7.82 -19.37 9.07
C ASP A 40 6.43 -19.64 8.48
N MET A 41 6.13 -20.91 8.15
CA MET A 41 4.85 -21.30 7.54
C MET A 41 3.63 -20.87 8.37
N GLU A 42 3.78 -20.79 9.70
CA GLU A 42 2.73 -20.32 10.61
C GLU A 42 2.41 -18.84 10.39
N ASP A 43 3.42 -17.99 10.19
CA ASP A 43 3.24 -16.56 9.92
C ASP A 43 2.53 -16.32 8.59
N LEU A 44 2.87 -17.11 7.56
CA LEU A 44 2.19 -17.06 6.26
C LEU A 44 0.71 -17.43 6.38
N VAL A 45 0.41 -18.49 7.12
CA VAL A 45 -0.98 -18.92 7.38
C VAL A 45 -1.72 -17.89 8.22
N ALA A 46 -1.07 -17.29 9.21
CA ALA A 46 -1.65 -16.24 10.04
C ALA A 46 -1.97 -14.98 9.21
N ALA A 47 -1.07 -14.56 8.32
CA ALA A 47 -1.27 -13.42 7.43
C ALA A 47 -2.41 -13.66 6.43
N ASP A 48 -2.49 -14.87 5.86
CA ASP A 48 -3.59 -15.26 4.96
C ASP A 48 -4.95 -15.34 5.66
N LYS A 49 -4.99 -15.96 6.85
CA LYS A 49 -6.19 -16.02 7.70
C LYS A 49 -6.54 -14.66 8.29
N GLY A 50 -5.59 -13.73 8.24
CA GLY A 50 -5.81 -12.37 8.60
C GLY A 50 -5.80 -12.10 10.10
N VAL A 51 -4.95 -12.82 10.82
CA VAL A 51 -4.72 -12.62 12.24
C VAL A 51 -4.23 -11.20 12.50
N THR A 52 -4.97 -10.50 13.34
CA THR A 52 -4.65 -9.15 13.83
C THR A 52 -4.92 -9.09 15.31
N SER A 53 -4.21 -8.22 16.02
CA SER A 53 -4.34 -8.04 17.46
C SER A 53 -4.43 -6.56 17.79
N GLU A 54 -5.39 -6.22 18.63
CA GLU A 54 -5.47 -4.94 19.34
C GLU A 54 -5.33 -5.25 20.84
N GLN A 55 -4.32 -4.69 21.49
CA GLN A 55 -3.91 -5.04 22.85
C GLN A 55 -3.76 -3.80 23.72
N GLY A 56 -4.17 -3.92 24.99
CA GLY A 56 -3.93 -2.88 26.00
C GLY A 56 -4.57 -1.53 25.70
N ARG A 57 -5.64 -1.50 24.89
CA ARG A 57 -6.39 -0.28 24.58
C ARG A 57 -7.57 -0.10 25.53
N PRO A 58 -7.87 1.13 25.98
CA PRO A 58 -9.03 1.41 26.82
C PRO A 58 -10.35 1.23 26.02
N ALA A 59 -11.45 0.93 26.71
CA ALA A 59 -12.75 0.69 26.06
C ALA A 59 -13.23 1.92 25.25
N GLU A 60 -12.92 3.11 25.75
CA GLU A 60 -13.22 4.40 25.13
C GLU A 60 -12.55 4.54 23.75
N TRP A 61 -11.35 3.98 23.58
CA TRP A 61 -10.67 3.99 22.27
C TRP A 61 -11.47 3.19 21.24
N TYR A 62 -11.98 2.01 21.59
CA TYR A 62 -12.77 1.20 20.65
C TYR A 62 -14.07 1.90 20.25
N LEU A 63 -14.74 2.55 21.19
CA LEU A 63 -15.95 3.32 20.91
C LEU A 63 -15.65 4.51 20.00
N ASP A 64 -14.61 5.28 20.28
CA ASP A 64 -14.16 6.41 19.47
C ASP A 64 -13.81 5.97 18.04
N GLN A 65 -13.07 4.87 17.88
CA GLN A 65 -12.73 4.32 16.57
C GLN A 65 -13.96 3.83 15.80
N HIS A 66 -14.90 3.17 16.47
CA HIS A 66 -16.16 2.76 15.87
C HIS A 66 -16.98 3.97 15.37
N GLN A 67 -17.06 5.03 16.17
CA GLN A 67 -17.78 6.26 15.82
C GLN A 67 -17.14 6.98 14.63
N ARG A 68 -15.82 7.10 14.59
CA ARG A 68 -15.08 7.72 13.47
C ARG A 68 -15.29 6.98 12.17
N LEU A 69 -15.15 5.66 12.20
CA LEU A 69 -15.35 4.84 11.01
C LEU A 69 -16.80 4.91 10.52
N SER A 70 -17.76 4.76 11.43
CA SER A 70 -19.19 4.82 11.10
C SER A 70 -19.58 6.18 10.53
N SER A 71 -19.08 7.27 11.10
CA SER A 71 -19.35 8.64 10.62
C SER A 71 -18.76 8.86 9.22
N THR A 72 -17.54 8.39 8.97
CA THR A 72 -16.88 8.50 7.66
C THR A 72 -17.63 7.72 6.59
N ILE A 73 -18.08 6.51 6.90
CA ILE A 73 -18.86 5.67 5.98
C ILE A 73 -20.24 6.28 5.70
N ALA A 74 -20.91 6.80 6.73
CA ALA A 74 -22.22 7.43 6.58
C ALA A 74 -22.16 8.68 5.68
N ALA A 75 -21.03 9.41 5.71
CA ALA A 75 -20.79 10.57 4.87
C ALA A 75 -20.42 10.24 3.41
N LEU A 76 -20.20 8.96 3.07
CA LEU A 76 -19.80 8.56 1.72
C LEU A 76 -20.95 8.77 0.72
N ALA A 77 -20.70 9.61 -0.29
CA ALA A 77 -21.65 9.94 -1.33
C ALA A 77 -21.96 8.71 -2.22
N PRO A 78 -23.22 8.56 -2.67
CA PRO A 78 -23.58 7.53 -3.65
C PRO A 78 -22.97 7.83 -5.02
N GLN A 79 -22.91 6.83 -5.91
CA GLN A 79 -22.45 7.04 -7.28
C GLN A 79 -23.36 8.02 -8.06
N ASN A 80 -22.82 8.62 -9.12
CA ASN A 80 -23.54 9.47 -10.07
C ASN A 80 -23.87 8.70 -11.36
N PRO A 81 -25.13 8.32 -11.62
CA PRO A 81 -25.42 7.42 -12.74
C PRO A 81 -25.02 8.01 -14.10
N GLY A 82 -24.29 7.22 -14.89
CA GLY A 82 -23.81 7.63 -16.22
C GLY A 82 -22.53 8.47 -16.17
N LYS A 83 -21.86 8.52 -15.01
CA LYS A 83 -20.59 9.22 -14.81
C LYS A 83 -19.66 8.33 -13.99
N VAL A 84 -18.51 8.03 -14.56
CA VAL A 84 -17.44 7.31 -13.84
C VAL A 84 -17.01 8.12 -12.62
N ASP A 85 -17.33 7.62 -11.43
CA ASP A 85 -16.82 8.15 -10.18
C ASP A 85 -15.56 7.39 -9.74
N ALA A 86 -14.63 8.12 -9.12
CA ALA A 86 -13.52 7.53 -8.38
C ALA A 86 -13.89 7.43 -6.90
N TYR A 87 -13.87 6.21 -6.36
CA TYR A 87 -13.94 5.96 -4.93
C TYR A 87 -12.55 5.69 -4.40
N ILE A 88 -12.11 6.48 -3.42
CA ILE A 88 -10.72 6.47 -2.96
C ILE A 88 -10.66 5.93 -1.53
N LEU A 89 -9.78 4.96 -1.29
CA LEU A 89 -9.35 4.53 0.03
C LEU A 89 -7.85 4.76 0.17
N VAL A 90 -7.45 5.62 1.11
CA VAL A 90 -6.06 5.80 1.51
C VAL A 90 -5.88 5.23 2.93
N ALA A 91 -4.89 4.36 3.12
CA ALA A 91 -4.62 3.73 4.42
C ALA A 91 -3.14 3.79 4.81
N GLY A 92 -2.82 4.53 5.88
CA GLY A 92 -1.55 4.43 6.60
C GLY A 92 -1.67 3.38 7.70
N LEU A 93 -0.80 2.36 7.70
CA LEU A 93 -0.95 1.17 8.56
C LEU A 93 0.13 1.02 9.64
N ASP A 94 1.08 1.94 9.72
CA ASP A 94 2.14 1.88 10.73
C ASP A 94 2.27 3.20 11.49
N GLY A 95 2.57 3.12 12.79
CA GLY A 95 2.68 4.25 13.71
C GLY A 95 3.86 5.19 13.45
N ASP A 96 4.78 4.84 12.55
CA ASP A 96 5.86 5.75 12.15
C ASP A 96 5.29 7.02 11.46
N PRO A 97 5.76 8.23 11.84
CA PRO A 97 5.16 9.49 11.38
C PRO A 97 5.07 9.67 9.87
N VAL A 98 6.03 9.13 9.12
CA VAL A 98 6.08 9.23 7.66
C VAL A 98 4.85 8.65 6.98
N PHE A 99 4.33 7.52 7.46
CA PHE A 99 3.17 6.86 6.86
C PHE A 99 1.88 7.63 7.11
N GLN A 100 1.79 8.29 8.26
CA GLN A 100 0.69 9.18 8.56
C GLN A 100 0.71 10.40 7.63
N THR A 101 1.83 11.15 7.60
CA THR A 101 1.96 12.36 6.77
C THR A 101 1.71 12.02 5.29
N GLU A 102 2.29 10.93 4.80
CA GLU A 102 2.09 10.46 3.44
C GLU A 102 0.62 10.14 3.16
N SER A 103 -0.09 9.44 4.05
CA SER A 103 -1.50 9.12 3.85
C SER A 103 -2.42 10.36 3.88
N GLU A 104 -2.14 11.32 4.77
CA GLU A 104 -2.88 12.58 4.91
C GLU A 104 -2.66 13.53 3.72
N GLU A 105 -1.47 13.54 3.13
CA GLU A 105 -1.23 14.30 1.90
C GLU A 105 -1.76 13.58 0.67
N THR A 106 -1.63 12.26 0.62
CA THR A 106 -2.13 11.44 -0.49
C THR A 106 -3.64 11.59 -0.65
N VAL A 107 -4.40 11.60 0.44
CA VAL A 107 -5.85 11.80 0.35
C VAL A 107 -6.21 13.14 -0.29
N LYS A 108 -5.47 14.22 0.02
CA LYS A 108 -5.69 15.55 -0.56
C LYS A 108 -5.38 15.56 -2.06
N VAL A 109 -4.26 14.94 -2.46
CA VAL A 109 -3.82 14.87 -3.86
C VAL A 109 -4.80 14.05 -4.69
N LEU A 110 -5.13 12.84 -4.26
CA LEU A 110 -5.99 11.94 -5.03
C LEU A 110 -7.44 12.47 -5.09
N THR A 111 -7.98 13.01 -3.99
CA THR A 111 -9.32 13.61 -3.98
C THR A 111 -9.43 14.73 -5.02
N ARG A 112 -8.43 15.62 -5.07
CA ARG A 112 -8.40 16.72 -6.04
C ARG A 112 -8.24 16.21 -7.46
N ARG A 113 -7.29 15.30 -7.69
CA ARG A 113 -6.96 14.78 -9.01
C ARG A 113 -8.16 14.10 -9.68
N TYR A 114 -8.90 13.30 -8.92
CA TYR A 114 -9.99 12.48 -9.43
C TYR A 114 -11.38 13.03 -9.13
N ASN A 115 -11.47 14.29 -8.65
CA ASN A 115 -12.73 14.93 -8.29
C ASN A 115 -13.60 14.08 -7.33
N ALA A 116 -12.96 13.39 -6.39
CA ALA A 116 -13.60 12.40 -5.52
C ALA A 116 -14.10 13.00 -4.19
N GLY A 117 -14.54 14.27 -4.23
CA GLY A 117 -15.13 14.94 -3.07
C GLY A 117 -16.33 14.15 -2.55
N GLY A 118 -16.33 13.80 -1.26
CA GLY A 118 -17.36 12.96 -0.64
C GLY A 118 -17.30 11.47 -1.00
N ARG A 119 -16.34 11.02 -1.83
CA ARG A 119 -16.13 9.61 -2.21
C ARG A 119 -14.76 9.08 -1.78
N THR A 120 -14.17 9.71 -0.76
CA THR A 120 -12.82 9.41 -0.30
C THR A 120 -12.81 9.10 1.19
N ILE A 121 -12.14 8.00 1.56
CA ILE A 121 -11.92 7.57 2.94
C ILE A 121 -10.42 7.59 3.23
N LEU A 122 -10.04 8.25 4.34
CA LEU A 122 -8.72 8.15 4.95
C LEU A 122 -8.80 7.27 6.18
N LEU A 123 -7.89 6.30 6.28
CA LEU A 123 -7.58 5.57 7.49
C LEU A 123 -6.11 5.81 7.85
N THR A 124 -5.80 6.20 9.08
CA THR A 124 -4.40 6.46 9.47
C THR A 124 -4.16 6.19 10.95
N THR A 125 -2.93 5.81 11.25
CA THR A 125 -2.34 5.61 12.58
C THR A 125 -1.95 6.96 13.23
N ASN A 126 -2.83 7.60 14.02
CA ASN A 126 -2.42 8.66 14.98
C ASN A 126 -3.55 9.04 15.95
N SER A 127 -3.24 9.26 17.23
CA SER A 127 -4.13 9.88 18.22
C SER A 127 -4.57 11.33 17.91
N LYS A 128 -3.85 12.06 17.06
CA LYS A 128 -4.12 13.46 16.69
C LYS A 128 -4.98 13.60 15.44
N SER A 129 -5.10 12.56 14.62
CA SER A 129 -5.93 12.59 13.42
C SER A 129 -7.42 12.48 13.80
N SER A 130 -8.30 13.11 13.04
CA SER A 130 -9.75 12.91 13.17
C SER A 130 -10.23 11.64 12.44
N ALA A 131 -9.41 11.10 11.54
CA ALA A 131 -9.71 9.89 10.78
C ALA A 131 -9.79 8.65 11.68
N ALA A 132 -10.45 7.61 11.17
CA ALA A 132 -10.43 6.30 11.83
C ALA A 132 -9.06 5.63 11.67
N GLN A 133 -8.72 4.77 12.62
CA GLN A 133 -7.47 4.02 12.66
C GLN A 133 -7.25 3.25 11.36
N GLY A 134 -6.05 3.37 10.81
CA GLY A 134 -5.55 2.45 9.79
C GLY A 134 -5.37 1.07 10.40
N SER A 135 -6.22 0.12 10.00
CA SER A 135 -6.08 -1.28 10.41
C SER A 135 -6.62 -2.21 9.32
N PRO A 136 -6.20 -3.49 9.28
CA PRO A 136 -6.75 -4.45 8.33
C PRO A 136 -8.27 -4.61 8.44
N ALA A 137 -8.82 -4.53 9.65
CA ALA A 137 -10.27 -4.60 9.87
C ALA A 137 -10.99 -3.37 9.28
N ASN A 138 -10.45 -2.17 9.51
CA ASN A 138 -11.06 -0.94 8.99
C ASN A 138 -10.95 -0.84 7.47
N ILE A 139 -9.88 -1.38 6.85
CA ILE A 139 -9.78 -1.51 5.39
C ILE A 139 -10.89 -2.41 4.85
N GLN A 140 -11.14 -3.57 5.47
CA GLN A 140 -12.22 -4.48 5.07
C GLN A 140 -13.59 -3.78 5.11
N ILE A 141 -13.87 -3.09 6.21
CA ILE A 141 -15.14 -2.37 6.39
C ILE A 141 -15.25 -1.21 5.38
N ALA A 142 -14.19 -0.43 5.18
CA ALA A 142 -14.19 0.69 4.24
C ALA A 142 -14.36 0.23 2.79
N LEU A 143 -13.68 -0.84 2.37
CA LEU A 143 -13.87 -1.43 1.04
C LEU A 143 -15.29 -1.93 0.85
N ALA A 144 -15.88 -2.58 1.85
CA ALA A 144 -17.27 -3.02 1.80
C ALA A 144 -18.26 -1.86 1.70
N ALA A 145 -18.04 -0.77 2.45
CA ALA A 145 -18.84 0.44 2.38
C ALA A 145 -18.75 1.12 1.01
N ILE A 146 -17.54 1.23 0.45
CA ILE A 146 -17.30 1.74 -0.89
C ILE A 146 -18.04 0.88 -1.93
N ALA A 147 -17.89 -0.44 -1.87
CA ALA A 147 -18.55 -1.36 -2.80
C ALA A 147 -20.09 -1.28 -2.78
N GLN A 148 -20.69 -0.81 -1.68
CA GLN A 148 -22.14 -0.57 -1.58
C GLN A 148 -22.58 0.74 -2.24
N LYS A 149 -21.69 1.74 -2.36
CA LYS A 149 -22.00 3.04 -2.95
C LYS A 149 -21.67 3.12 -4.44
N MET A 150 -20.67 2.35 -4.87
CA MET A 150 -20.22 2.24 -6.25
C MET A 150 -21.24 1.54 -7.15
N ASP A 151 -21.34 2.02 -8.40
CA ASP A 151 -21.71 1.15 -9.51
C ASP A 151 -20.46 0.41 -10.00
N LYS A 152 -20.32 -0.87 -9.64
CA LYS A 152 -19.15 -1.67 -10.00
C LYS A 152 -18.97 -1.86 -11.51
N ALA A 153 -20.02 -1.63 -12.30
CA ALA A 153 -19.99 -1.69 -13.75
C ALA A 153 -19.61 -0.36 -14.42
N GLU A 154 -19.46 0.73 -13.66
CA GLU A 154 -19.06 2.06 -14.17
C GLU A 154 -17.86 2.66 -13.41
N ASP A 155 -17.88 2.61 -12.08
CA ASP A 155 -16.95 3.30 -11.19
C ASP A 155 -15.60 2.60 -11.02
N VAL A 156 -14.64 3.34 -10.47
CA VAL A 156 -13.26 2.86 -10.21
C VAL A 156 -12.92 2.99 -8.73
N LEU A 157 -12.37 1.91 -8.15
CA LEU A 157 -11.70 1.98 -6.85
C LEU A 157 -10.27 2.48 -7.03
N ILE A 158 -9.85 3.46 -6.24
CA ILE A 158 -8.45 3.86 -6.09
C ILE A 158 -8.02 3.51 -4.67
N LEU A 159 -7.13 2.54 -4.53
CA LEU A 159 -6.59 2.10 -3.25
C LEU A 159 -5.13 2.53 -3.12
N TYR A 160 -4.80 3.31 -2.10
CA TYR A 160 -3.44 3.62 -1.72
C TYR A 160 -3.15 3.11 -0.31
N THR A 161 -2.11 2.29 -0.15
CA THR A 161 -1.65 1.85 1.18
C THR A 161 -0.21 2.26 1.41
N THR A 162 0.12 2.70 2.62
CA THR A 162 1.49 3.02 3.01
C THR A 162 1.83 2.45 4.38
N SER A 163 2.94 1.71 4.45
CA SER A 163 3.41 1.00 5.65
C SER A 163 4.79 0.37 5.43
N HIS A 164 5.28 -0.34 6.45
CA HIS A 164 6.30 -1.38 6.27
C HIS A 164 5.75 -2.59 5.50
N GLY A 165 6.67 -3.37 4.94
CA GLY A 165 6.35 -4.63 4.25
C GLY A 165 7.32 -5.74 4.63
N SER A 166 6.82 -6.98 4.63
CA SER A 166 7.59 -8.17 4.99
C SER A 166 7.57 -9.18 3.85
N PRO A 167 8.73 -9.76 3.47
CA PRO A 167 8.82 -10.64 2.32
C PRO A 167 7.95 -11.88 2.52
N LYS A 168 7.14 -12.24 1.52
CA LYS A 168 6.18 -13.35 1.49
C LYS A 168 4.95 -13.18 2.38
N ILE A 169 4.96 -12.22 3.31
CA ILE A 169 3.85 -11.95 4.24
C ILE A 169 2.91 -10.89 3.70
N GLY A 170 3.44 -9.75 3.25
CA GLY A 170 2.66 -8.62 2.75
C GLY A 170 2.87 -7.33 3.53
N ILE A 171 1.81 -6.52 3.58
CA ILE A 171 1.82 -5.22 4.26
C ILE A 171 1.70 -5.44 5.76
N VAL A 172 2.55 -4.76 6.54
CA VAL A 172 2.52 -4.81 8.01
C VAL A 172 1.51 -3.78 8.52
N TYR A 173 0.75 -4.17 9.54
CA TYR A 173 0.00 -3.27 10.40
C TYR A 173 0.67 -3.24 11.76
N GLN A 174 1.09 -2.06 12.22
CA GLN A 174 1.70 -1.90 13.53
C GLN A 174 1.41 -0.52 14.11
N ASP A 175 0.58 -0.47 15.15
CA ASP A 175 0.31 0.75 15.91
C ASP A 175 1.00 0.68 17.27
N GLY A 176 2.24 1.17 17.31
CA GLY A 176 3.10 1.14 18.48
C GLY A 176 3.25 -0.26 19.05
N ARG A 177 2.82 -0.45 20.30
CA ARG A 177 2.80 -1.75 20.99
C ARG A 177 1.39 -2.32 21.18
N GLN A 178 0.39 -1.68 20.60
CA GLN A 178 -1.03 -1.96 20.85
C GLN A 178 -1.69 -2.64 19.65
N GLY A 179 -1.35 -2.26 18.42
CA GLY A 179 -1.89 -2.87 17.21
C GLY A 179 -0.84 -3.67 16.46
N PHE A 180 -1.16 -4.90 16.06
CA PHE A 180 -0.29 -5.73 15.21
C PHE A 180 -1.11 -6.55 14.22
N GLY A 181 -0.61 -6.71 13.02
CA GLY A 181 -1.25 -7.55 12.02
C GLY A 181 -0.60 -7.46 10.66
N MET A 182 -1.20 -8.15 9.70
CA MET A 182 -0.69 -8.23 8.35
C MET A 182 -1.85 -8.24 7.34
N ILE A 183 -1.58 -7.76 6.14
CA ILE A 183 -2.45 -7.93 4.98
C ILE A 183 -1.66 -8.68 3.92
N ALA A 184 -1.93 -9.98 3.79
CA ALA A 184 -1.31 -10.80 2.76
C ALA A 184 -1.85 -10.50 1.36
N PRO A 185 -1.05 -10.71 0.29
CA PRO A 185 -1.50 -10.63 -1.09
C PRO A 185 -2.79 -11.39 -1.38
N ARG A 186 -2.86 -12.65 -0.95
CA ARG A 186 -4.05 -13.50 -1.15
C ARG A 186 -5.27 -12.93 -0.44
N ARG A 187 -5.10 -12.43 0.78
CA ARG A 187 -6.17 -11.80 1.56
C ARG A 187 -6.68 -10.55 0.83
N MET A 188 -5.81 -9.66 0.36
CA MET A 188 -6.21 -8.46 -0.37
C MET A 188 -6.94 -8.77 -1.68
N GLY A 189 -6.39 -9.69 -2.48
CA GLY A 189 -7.05 -10.16 -3.70
C GLY A 189 -8.43 -10.75 -3.42
N LYS A 190 -8.56 -11.58 -2.37
CA LYS A 190 -9.84 -12.14 -1.95
C LYS A 190 -10.84 -11.08 -1.50
N MET A 191 -10.44 -10.11 -0.68
CA MET A 191 -11.33 -9.02 -0.22
C MET A 191 -11.95 -8.26 -1.40
N LEU A 192 -11.12 -7.87 -2.37
CA LEU A 192 -11.61 -7.13 -3.54
C LEU A 192 -12.48 -8.00 -4.46
N LYS A 193 -12.11 -9.28 -4.63
CA LYS A 193 -12.87 -10.24 -5.44
C LYS A 193 -14.26 -10.52 -4.83
N ASP A 194 -14.34 -10.79 -3.53
CA ASP A 194 -15.59 -11.08 -2.84
C ASP A 194 -16.56 -9.89 -2.88
N LEU A 195 -16.01 -8.66 -2.90
CA LEU A 195 -16.80 -7.43 -3.04
C LEU A 195 -17.22 -7.11 -4.48
N GLY A 196 -16.69 -7.83 -5.47
CA GLY A 196 -16.94 -7.59 -6.90
C GLY A 196 -16.29 -6.32 -7.43
N ILE A 197 -15.19 -5.86 -6.83
CA ILE A 197 -14.47 -4.65 -7.26
C ILE A 197 -13.45 -5.03 -8.33
N GLU A 198 -13.84 -4.89 -9.60
CA GLU A 198 -13.00 -5.26 -10.74
C GLU A 198 -12.17 -4.10 -11.28
N ARG A 199 -12.78 -2.91 -11.46
CA ARG A 199 -12.08 -1.71 -11.94
C ARG A 199 -11.33 -1.01 -10.82
N ARG A 200 -10.00 -1.07 -10.88
CA ARG A 200 -9.17 -0.62 -9.75
C ARG A 200 -7.81 -0.08 -10.15
N LEU A 201 -7.42 1.02 -9.52
CA LEU A 201 -6.05 1.51 -9.43
C LEU A 201 -5.53 1.23 -8.02
N ILE A 202 -4.53 0.36 -7.89
CA ILE A 202 -3.96 -0.03 -6.60
C ILE A 202 -2.51 0.42 -6.53
N MET A 203 -2.18 1.19 -5.49
CA MET A 203 -0.86 1.74 -5.23
C MET A 203 -0.39 1.29 -3.86
N ILE A 204 0.74 0.57 -3.80
CA ILE A 204 1.23 -0.04 -2.56
C ILE A 204 2.62 0.49 -2.25
N SER A 205 2.69 1.39 -1.25
CA SER A 205 3.92 1.91 -0.68
C SER A 205 4.39 1.03 0.48
N ALA A 206 5.17 -0.01 0.16
CA ALA A 206 5.78 -0.91 1.15
C ALA A 206 6.97 -1.69 0.54
N CYS A 207 7.88 -2.16 1.41
CA CYS A 207 8.91 -3.12 1.03
C CYS A 207 8.26 -4.39 0.46
N TYR A 208 8.90 -5.02 -0.53
CA TYR A 208 8.43 -6.26 -1.17
C TYR A 208 7.05 -6.16 -1.87
N SER A 209 6.44 -4.98 -1.96
CA SER A 209 5.06 -4.76 -2.46
C SER A 209 4.74 -5.38 -3.83
N GLY A 210 5.73 -5.64 -4.68
CA GLY A 210 5.56 -6.39 -5.93
C GLY A 210 4.98 -7.80 -5.76
N GLU A 211 5.04 -8.39 -4.56
CA GLU A 211 4.42 -9.70 -4.27
C GLU A 211 2.89 -9.70 -4.33
N PHE A 212 2.26 -8.52 -4.33
CA PHE A 212 0.81 -8.37 -4.49
C PHE A 212 0.34 -8.54 -5.93
N ILE A 213 1.22 -8.29 -6.92
CA ILE A 213 0.86 -8.27 -8.34
C ILE A 213 0.16 -9.56 -8.78
N PRO A 214 0.66 -10.79 -8.47
CA PRO A 214 0.01 -12.02 -8.92
C PRO A 214 -1.40 -12.24 -8.38
N GLN A 215 -1.75 -11.63 -7.23
CA GLN A 215 -3.07 -11.76 -6.61
C GLN A 215 -4.04 -10.64 -7.01
N LEU A 216 -3.52 -9.54 -7.56
CA LEU A 216 -4.29 -8.35 -7.87
C LEU A 216 -4.43 -8.10 -9.38
N ALA A 217 -3.56 -8.67 -10.21
CA ALA A 217 -3.58 -8.44 -11.65
C ALA A 217 -4.86 -9.00 -12.30
N SER A 218 -5.47 -8.18 -13.14
CA SER A 218 -6.58 -8.49 -14.03
C SER A 218 -6.62 -7.48 -15.18
N ASP A 219 -7.42 -7.76 -16.20
CA ASP A 219 -7.62 -6.87 -17.35
C ASP A 219 -8.20 -5.49 -16.96
N ASN A 220 -8.80 -5.39 -15.77
CA ASN A 220 -9.45 -4.18 -15.25
C ASN A 220 -8.64 -3.50 -14.12
N SER A 221 -7.38 -3.88 -13.94
CA SER A 221 -6.54 -3.36 -12.85
C SER A 221 -5.30 -2.62 -13.35
N ILE A 222 -4.97 -1.52 -12.67
CA ILE A 222 -3.65 -0.89 -12.72
C ILE A 222 -3.03 -1.06 -11.33
N ILE A 223 -1.81 -1.59 -11.27
CA ILE A 223 -1.10 -1.83 -10.02
C ILE A 223 0.26 -1.16 -10.08
N ILE A 224 0.57 -0.34 -9.08
CA ILE A 224 1.85 0.35 -8.94
C ILE A 224 2.42 0.02 -7.56
N THR A 225 3.62 -0.55 -7.53
CA THR A 225 4.25 -1.00 -6.28
C THR A 225 5.56 -0.26 -6.05
N ALA A 226 5.85 0.12 -4.80
CA ALA A 226 7.08 0.81 -4.43
C ALA A 226 8.35 -0.04 -4.60
N ALA A 227 8.20 -1.36 -4.64
CA ALA A 227 9.32 -2.28 -4.79
C ALA A 227 8.92 -3.55 -5.58
N SER A 228 9.93 -4.30 -6.02
CA SER A 228 9.74 -5.68 -6.53
C SER A 228 9.39 -6.65 -5.39
N ALA A 229 8.94 -7.86 -5.71
CA ALA A 229 8.63 -8.90 -4.72
C ALA A 229 9.83 -9.38 -3.88
N VAL A 230 11.07 -9.03 -4.24
CA VAL A 230 12.29 -9.52 -3.59
C VAL A 230 13.23 -8.40 -3.13
N ARG A 231 12.78 -7.14 -3.17
CA ARG A 231 13.57 -5.97 -2.75
C ARG A 231 12.77 -5.07 -1.81
N THR A 232 13.47 -4.36 -0.94
CA THR A 232 12.90 -3.32 -0.08
C THR A 232 12.60 -2.03 -0.88
N SER A 233 11.68 -1.21 -0.38
CA SER A 233 11.51 0.19 -0.79
C SER A 233 12.34 1.12 0.11
N PHE A 234 12.28 2.43 -0.12
CA PHE A 234 13.10 3.43 0.58
C PHE A 234 12.29 4.63 1.09
N GLY A 235 12.87 5.36 2.05
CA GLY A 235 12.33 6.63 2.54
C GLY A 235 11.42 6.52 3.77
N CYS A 236 11.33 5.37 4.44
CA CYS A 236 10.52 5.19 5.66
C CYS A 236 11.16 5.76 6.94
N ALA A 237 12.15 6.65 6.84
CA ALA A 237 12.77 7.24 8.02
C ALA A 237 11.77 8.17 8.74
N PRO A 238 11.66 8.15 10.09
CA PRO A 238 10.68 8.95 10.82
C PRO A 238 10.75 10.47 10.62
N GLY A 239 11.88 11.00 10.14
CA GLY A 239 12.06 12.42 9.84
C GLY A 239 11.61 12.86 8.44
N ASN A 240 11.14 11.92 7.61
CA ASN A 240 10.65 12.21 6.27
C ASN A 240 9.14 12.47 6.29
N ASP A 241 8.69 13.40 5.46
CA ASP A 241 7.26 13.62 5.20
C ASP A 241 6.69 12.62 4.19
N TRP A 242 7.56 12.04 3.36
CA TRP A 242 7.22 11.10 2.29
C TRP A 242 8.21 9.94 2.23
N THR A 243 7.71 8.75 1.90
CA THR A 243 8.55 7.71 1.30
C THR A 243 9.01 8.14 -0.09
N PHE A 244 10.08 7.55 -0.62
CA PHE A 244 10.57 7.93 -1.96
C PHE A 244 9.52 7.63 -3.05
N PHE A 245 8.78 6.53 -2.87
CA PHE A 245 7.66 6.18 -3.75
C PHE A 245 6.52 7.18 -3.66
N GLY A 246 6.09 7.52 -2.44
CA GLY A 246 5.03 8.51 -2.22
C GLY A 246 5.40 9.89 -2.78
N ASP A 247 6.64 10.32 -2.59
CA ASP A 247 7.13 11.59 -3.12
C ASP A 247 7.12 11.60 -4.67
N ALA A 248 7.75 10.61 -5.30
CA ALA A 248 7.84 10.55 -6.75
C ALA A 248 6.46 10.37 -7.41
N LEU A 249 5.65 9.43 -6.93
CA LEU A 249 4.34 9.12 -7.51
C LEU A 249 3.29 10.17 -7.14
N VAL A 250 3.08 10.40 -5.86
CA VAL A 250 1.95 11.20 -5.37
C VAL A 250 2.31 12.68 -5.36
N ASN A 251 3.39 13.04 -4.67
CA ASN A 251 3.75 14.44 -4.48
C ASN A 251 4.16 15.13 -5.79
N HIS A 252 4.86 14.43 -6.68
CA HIS A 252 5.28 14.98 -7.97
C HIS A 252 4.43 14.47 -9.14
N GLY A 253 4.21 13.16 -9.24
CA GLY A 253 3.55 12.54 -10.37
C GLY A 253 2.07 12.91 -10.54
N LEU A 254 1.30 12.81 -9.45
CA LEU A 254 -0.16 12.84 -9.49
C LEU A 254 -0.78 14.22 -9.23
N ARG A 255 -0.01 15.22 -8.77
CA ARG A 255 -0.50 16.59 -8.55
C ARG A 255 -0.96 17.31 -9.84
N THR A 256 -0.52 16.85 -11.01
CA THR A 256 -0.89 17.43 -12.31
C THR A 256 -1.53 16.37 -13.22
N PRO A 257 -2.54 16.72 -14.04
CA PRO A 257 -3.24 15.77 -14.89
C PRO A 257 -2.36 15.27 -16.04
N ARG A 258 -1.52 14.27 -15.75
CA ARG A 258 -0.67 13.54 -16.70
C ARG A 258 -1.12 12.09 -16.81
N LYS A 259 -0.76 11.42 -17.89
CA LYS A 259 -1.02 9.99 -18.07
C LYS A 259 -0.19 9.17 -17.08
N LEU A 260 -0.69 8.02 -16.63
CA LEU A 260 0.00 7.19 -15.65
C LEU A 260 1.30 6.60 -16.23
N GLU A 261 1.34 6.34 -17.54
CA GLU A 261 2.51 5.83 -18.25
C GLU A 261 3.67 6.85 -18.26
N ASP A 262 3.34 8.13 -18.45
CA ASP A 262 4.32 9.21 -18.41
C ASP A 262 4.90 9.36 -16.98
N ILE A 263 4.03 9.29 -15.97
CA ILE A 263 4.43 9.34 -14.56
C ILE A 263 5.35 8.14 -14.23
N ALA A 264 4.95 6.93 -14.62
CA ALA A 264 5.74 5.72 -14.37
C ALA A 264 7.12 5.79 -15.05
N SER A 265 7.19 6.37 -16.25
CA SER A 265 8.45 6.55 -16.99
C SER A 265 9.38 7.55 -16.30
N ASP A 266 8.84 8.62 -15.70
CA ASP A 266 9.63 9.60 -14.95
C ASP A 266 10.16 9.01 -13.63
N MET A 267 9.42 8.09 -13.00
CA MET A 267 9.84 7.43 -11.76
C MET A 267 11.00 6.43 -11.93
N GLN A 268 11.38 6.09 -13.16
CA GLN A 268 12.48 5.18 -13.49
C GLN A 268 13.82 5.90 -13.75
N LYS A 269 13.83 7.23 -13.75
CA LYS A 269 15.01 8.07 -14.01
C LYS A 269 15.66 8.51 -12.70
#